data_AF-F9GDC5-F1
#
_entry.id   AF-F9GDC5-F1
#
_cell.length_a   1.000
_cell.length_b   1.000
_cell.length_c   1.000
_cell.angle_alpha   90.00
_cell.angle_beta   90.00
_cell.angle_gamma   90.00
#
_symmetry.space_group_name_H-M   'P 1'
#
loop_
_entity.id
_entity.type
_entity.pdbx_description
1 polymer ?
#
loop_
_entity_poly.entity_id
_entity_poly.type
_entity_poly.pdbx_seq_one_letter_code
_entity_poly.pdbx_strand_id
1 'polypeptide(L)'
;MEEVQRSSEITTDAKAAAKEATEIGKATMKMIRDMKLVSQQNQANAMPTYANVLARGGLAASMHNPQNQKASPVQTLREIIINIRDPVTIANIRMMSPRSLKSHVDLAIEQSSNEHIENIK
;
A
#
# COMPACT_ATOMS: atom_id res chain seq x y z
N MET A 1 4.77 67.88 3.95
CA MET A 1 5.75 66.91 4.48
C MET A 1 5.13 65.51 4.71
N GLU A 2 3.87 65.25 4.33
CA GLU A 2 3.22 63.94 4.55
C GLU A 2 3.32 62.94 3.36
N GLU A 3 3.48 63.42 2.12
CA GLU A 3 3.48 62.53 0.95
C GLU A 3 4.77 61.71 0.79
N VAL A 4 5.91 62.27 1.19
CA VAL A 4 7.21 61.58 1.13
C VAL A 4 7.25 60.38 2.07
N GLN A 5 6.60 60.48 3.23
CA GLN A 5 6.60 59.44 4.25
C GLN A 5 5.75 58.23 3.84
N ARG A 6 4.56 58.45 3.25
CA ARG A 6 3.73 57.39 2.67
C ARG A 6 4.40 56.67 1.50
N SER A 7 5.11 57.41 0.63
CA SER A 7 5.82 56.80 -0.49
C SER A 7 6.96 55.87 -0.03
N SER A 8 7.64 56.22 1.06
CA SER A 8 8.69 55.40 1.66
C SER A 8 8.13 54.10 2.25
N GLU A 9 7.03 54.17 2.99
CA GLU A 9 6.37 53.01 3.59
C GLU A 9 5.85 52.01 2.53
N ILE A 10 5.25 52.52 1.45
CA ILE A 10 4.78 51.68 0.33
C ILE A 10 5.95 50.95 -0.34
N THR A 11 7.12 51.60 -0.48
CA THR A 11 8.30 50.95 -1.08
C THR A 11 8.94 49.91 -0.18
N THR A 12 8.91 50.09 1.14
CA THR A 12 9.43 49.09 2.09
C THR A 12 8.53 47.86 2.15
N ASP A 13 7.21 48.05 2.13
CA ASP A 13 6.24 46.95 2.16
C ASP A 13 6.25 46.16 0.85
N ALA A 14 6.34 46.85 -0.30
CA ALA A 14 6.49 46.18 -1.59
C ALA A 14 7.77 45.33 -1.65
N LYS A 15 8.87 45.80 -1.05
CA LYS A 15 10.15 45.08 -0.99
C LYS A 15 10.08 43.87 -0.05
N ALA A 16 9.34 43.96 1.06
CA ALA A 16 9.10 42.85 1.97
C ALA A 16 8.24 41.77 1.30
N ALA A 17 7.11 42.16 0.68
CA ALA A 17 6.23 41.25 -0.05
C ALA A 17 6.96 40.54 -1.21
N ALA A 18 7.82 41.24 -1.95
CA ALA A 18 8.62 40.63 -3.02
C ALA A 18 9.63 39.59 -2.51
N LYS A 19 10.22 39.80 -1.33
CA LYS A 19 11.11 38.81 -0.68
C LYS A 19 10.34 37.58 -0.24
N GLU A 20 9.21 37.76 0.43
CA GLU A 20 8.36 36.64 0.88
C GLU A 20 7.84 35.82 -0.30
N ALA A 21 7.36 36.48 -1.37
CA ALA A 21 6.93 35.80 -2.59
C ALA A 21 8.06 34.97 -3.23
N THR A 22 9.30 35.47 -3.18
CA THR A 22 10.47 34.74 -3.70
C THR A 22 10.82 33.53 -2.84
N GLU A 23 10.71 33.63 -1.51
CA GLU A 23 10.95 32.51 -0.60
C GLU A 23 9.88 31.43 -0.72
N ILE A 24 8.61 31.82 -0.84
CA ILE A 24 7.50 30.90 -1.13
C ILE A 24 7.74 30.20 -2.46
N GLY A 25 8.09 30.93 -3.52
CA GLY A 25 8.38 30.34 -4.83
C GLY A 25 9.53 29.31 -4.79
N LYS A 26 10.60 29.60 -4.05
CA LYS A 26 11.71 28.66 -3.82
C LYS A 26 11.26 27.42 -3.05
N ALA A 27 10.46 27.59 -2.00
CA ALA A 27 9.92 26.47 -1.22
C ALA A 27 9.00 25.58 -2.06
N THR A 28 8.10 26.16 -2.87
CA THR A 28 7.22 25.43 -3.77
C THR A 28 8.01 24.64 -4.82
N MET A 29 9.04 25.23 -5.43
CA MET A 29 9.90 24.52 -6.39
C MET A 29 10.66 23.35 -5.75
N LYS A 30 11.12 23.51 -4.50
CA LYS A 30 11.75 22.42 -3.74
C LYS A 30 10.76 21.29 -3.48
N MET A 31 9.54 21.60 -3.02
CA MET A 31 8.49 20.59 -2.80
C MET A 31 8.13 19.83 -4.08
N ILE A 32 7.99 20.53 -5.22
CA ILE A 32 7.73 19.86 -6.52
C ILE A 32 8.87 18.92 -6.89
N ARG A 33 10.11 19.33 -6.67
CA ARG A 33 11.29 18.47 -6.93
C ARG A 33 11.31 17.25 -6.02
N ASP A 34 11.03 17.43 -4.74
CA ASP A 34 10.99 16.35 -3.74
C ASP A 34 9.85 15.37 -4.06
N MET A 35 8.67 15.85 -4.46
CA MET A 35 7.56 14.99 -4.92
C MET A 35 7.92 14.16 -6.16
N LYS A 36 8.65 14.74 -7.12
CA LYS A 36 9.16 13.99 -8.29
C LYS A 36 10.25 12.98 -7.94
N LEU A 37 11.02 13.21 -6.87
CA LEU A 37 12.02 12.26 -6.40
C LEU A 37 11.36 11.07 -5.68
N VAL A 38 10.39 11.36 -4.79
CA VAL A 38 9.61 10.34 -4.08
C VAL A 38 8.83 9.45 -5.06
N SER A 39 8.24 10.02 -6.12
CA SER A 39 7.54 9.22 -7.13
C SER A 39 8.48 8.32 -7.94
N GLN A 40 9.70 8.76 -8.22
CA GLN A 40 10.73 7.94 -8.88
C GLN A 40 11.28 6.84 -7.97
N GLN A 41 11.51 7.13 -6.69
CA GLN A 41 11.93 6.11 -5.71
C GLN A 41 10.86 5.03 -5.52
N ASN A 42 9.57 5.41 -5.53
CA ASN A 42 8.48 4.43 -5.48
C ASN A 42 8.40 3.55 -6.74
N GLN A 43 8.80 4.05 -7.91
CA GLN A 43 8.93 3.23 -9.12
C GLN A 43 10.19 2.34 -9.12
N ALA A 44 11.29 2.82 -8.52
CA ALA A 44 12.54 2.06 -8.44
C ALA A 44 12.49 0.91 -7.42
N ASN A 45 11.70 1.05 -6.35
CA ASN A 45 11.50 0.03 -5.31
C ASN A 45 10.33 -0.93 -5.59
N ALA A 46 9.60 -0.75 -6.70
CA ALA A 46 8.58 -1.70 -7.12
C ALA A 46 9.25 -2.93 -7.72
N MET A 47 9.10 -4.09 -7.07
CA MET A 47 9.54 -5.36 -7.66
C MET A 47 8.89 -5.52 -9.04
N PRO A 48 9.66 -5.86 -10.09
CA PRO A 48 9.12 -5.96 -11.43
C PRO A 48 8.11 -7.11 -11.50
N THR A 49 6.83 -6.77 -11.67
CA THR A 49 5.76 -7.73 -11.89
C THR A 49 5.98 -8.46 -13.22
N TYR A 50 5.63 -9.75 -13.30
CA TYR A 50 5.82 -10.62 -14.46
C TYR A 50 5.40 -9.99 -15.81
N ALA A 51 4.28 -9.24 -15.82
CA ALA A 51 3.79 -8.54 -17.01
C ALA A 51 4.71 -7.40 -17.49
N ASN A 52 5.38 -6.68 -16.58
CA ASN A 52 6.30 -5.59 -16.93
C ASN A 52 7.60 -6.11 -17.56
N VAL A 53 8.08 -7.27 -17.13
CA VAL A 53 9.28 -7.92 -17.70
C VAL A 53 9.01 -8.37 -19.13
N LEU A 54 7.84 -9.00 -19.36
CA LEU A 54 7.43 -9.43 -20.70
C LEU A 54 7.17 -8.25 -21.65
N ALA A 55 6.50 -7.20 -21.18
CA ALA A 55 6.22 -6.01 -21.98
C ALA A 55 7.48 -5.25 -22.42
N ARG A 56 8.58 -5.38 -21.68
CA ARG A 56 9.90 -4.82 -22.05
C ARG A 56 10.80 -5.78 -22.84
N GLY A 57 10.29 -6.94 -23.26
CA GLY A 57 11.05 -7.91 -24.06
C GLY A 57 12.16 -8.63 -23.28
N GLY A 58 12.13 -8.60 -21.94
CA GLY A 58 13.09 -9.32 -21.11
C GLY A 58 12.77 -10.81 -21.08
N LEU A 59 13.72 -11.65 -21.48
CA LEU A 59 13.61 -13.10 -21.30
C LEU A 59 13.61 -13.42 -19.80
N ALA A 60 12.50 -13.96 -19.30
CA ALA A 60 12.36 -14.47 -17.94
C ALA A 60 13.15 -15.78 -17.78
N ALA A 61 14.46 -15.73 -18.01
CA ALA A 61 15.36 -16.86 -17.82
C ALA A 61 15.88 -16.86 -16.37
N SER A 62 14.99 -17.03 -15.40
CA SER A 62 15.40 -17.71 -14.18
C SER A 62 15.35 -19.20 -14.50
N MET A 63 16.50 -19.76 -14.87
CA MET A 63 16.65 -21.17 -15.20
C MET A 63 16.13 -22.00 -14.03
N HIS A 64 14.95 -22.58 -14.21
CA HIS A 64 14.34 -23.50 -13.29
C HIS A 64 15.14 -24.81 -13.30
N ASN A 65 15.94 -25.07 -12.27
CA ASN A 65 16.58 -26.36 -12.06
C ASN A 65 15.54 -27.33 -11.47
N PRO A 66 15.04 -28.33 -12.22
CA PRO A 66 14.02 -29.26 -11.70
C PRO A 66 14.59 -30.22 -10.64
N GLN A 67 15.91 -30.39 -10.54
CA GLN A 67 16.53 -31.34 -9.61
C GLN A 67 16.65 -30.84 -8.17
N ASN A 68 16.39 -29.56 -7.91
CA ASN A 68 16.51 -28.98 -6.56
C ASN A 68 15.17 -28.56 -5.94
N GLN A 69 14.06 -28.97 -6.54
CA GLN A 69 12.74 -28.85 -5.91
C GLN A 69 12.58 -29.94 -4.84
N LYS A 70 13.33 -29.83 -3.73
CA LYS A 70 12.65 -30.13 -2.47
C LYS A 70 11.51 -29.13 -2.41
N ALA A 71 10.28 -29.62 -2.41
CA ALA A 71 9.10 -28.80 -2.19
C ALA A 71 9.42 -27.90 -0.99
N SER A 72 9.62 -26.62 -1.26
CA SER A 72 9.77 -25.66 -0.18
C SER A 72 8.51 -25.81 0.66
N PRO A 73 8.60 -26.01 1.98
CA PRO A 73 7.43 -26.11 2.85
C PRO A 73 6.85 -24.70 3.06
N VAL A 74 6.74 -23.92 1.99
CA VAL A 74 5.89 -22.73 1.95
C VAL A 74 4.48 -23.29 2.00
N GLN A 75 4.01 -23.51 3.23
CA GLN A 75 2.63 -23.72 3.58
C GLN A 75 1.84 -22.68 2.79
N THR A 76 1.24 -23.12 1.69
CA THR A 76 0.52 -22.22 0.80
C THR A 76 -0.68 -21.78 1.63
N LEU A 77 -0.70 -20.53 2.09
CA LEU A 77 -1.89 -19.96 2.72
C LEU A 77 -3.00 -19.99 1.67
N ARG A 78 -3.87 -21.00 1.76
CA ARG A 78 -5.01 -21.16 0.87
C ARG A 78 -6.15 -20.32 1.45
N GLU A 79 -6.37 -19.14 0.89
CA GLU A 79 -7.56 -18.34 1.19
C GLU A 79 -8.77 -18.88 0.41
N ILE A 80 -9.91 -19.05 1.08
CA ILE A 80 -11.17 -19.44 0.46
C ILE A 80 -12.22 -18.37 0.77
N ILE A 81 -12.81 -17.78 -0.27
CA ILE A 81 -13.88 -16.80 -0.15
C ILE A 81 -15.22 -17.50 -0.42
N ILE A 82 -16.13 -17.46 0.55
CA ILE A 82 -17.46 -18.07 0.46
C ILE A 82 -18.52 -16.96 0.42
N ASN A 83 -19.46 -17.05 -0.53
CA ASN A 83 -20.60 -16.15 -0.59
C ASN A 83 -21.81 -16.74 0.16
N ILE A 84 -22.23 -16.08 1.24
CA ILE A 84 -23.39 -16.48 2.05
C ILE A 84 -24.56 -15.58 1.68
N ARG A 85 -25.71 -16.17 1.32
CA ARG A 85 -26.93 -15.44 0.95
C ARG A 85 -28.02 -15.44 2.02
N ASP A 86 -27.95 -16.37 2.98
CA ASP A 86 -28.97 -16.48 4.02
C ASP A 86 -28.84 -15.32 5.03
N PRO A 87 -29.85 -14.45 5.16
CA PRO A 87 -29.77 -13.26 6.03
C PRO A 87 -29.61 -13.62 7.51
N VAL A 88 -30.18 -14.75 7.95
CA VAL A 88 -30.09 -15.20 9.34
C VAL A 88 -28.65 -15.59 9.67
N THR A 89 -28.01 -16.39 8.82
CA THR A 89 -26.61 -16.78 8.96
C THR A 89 -25.68 -15.56 8.94
N ILE A 90 -25.92 -14.61 8.03
CA ILE A 90 -25.13 -13.37 7.96
C ILE A 90 -25.24 -12.57 9.27
N ALA A 91 -26.45 -12.40 9.79
CA ALA A 91 -26.68 -11.70 11.04
C ALA A 91 -25.97 -12.40 12.21
N ASN A 92 -26.12 -13.73 12.32
CA ASN A 92 -25.51 -14.52 13.38
C ASN A 92 -23.98 -14.42 13.39
N ILE A 93 -23.32 -14.54 12.23
CA ILE A 93 -21.86 -14.40 12.13
C ILE A 93 -21.42 -12.98 12.51
N ARG A 94 -22.15 -11.95 12.06
CA ARG A 94 -21.82 -10.54 12.37
C ARG A 94 -21.99 -10.20 13.85
N MET A 95 -22.92 -10.86 14.54
CA MET A 95 -23.13 -10.67 15.98
C MET A 95 -22.04 -11.34 16.84
N MET A 96 -21.27 -12.29 16.28
CA MET A 96 -20.19 -12.95 17.02
C MET A 96 -19.00 -12.01 17.22
N SER A 97 -18.43 -12.02 18.42
CA SER A 97 -17.13 -11.40 18.66
C SER A 97 -16.03 -12.17 17.92
N PRO A 98 -14.90 -11.54 17.53
CA PRO A 98 -13.81 -12.24 16.85
C PRO A 98 -13.32 -13.48 17.61
N ARG A 99 -13.30 -13.44 18.94
CA ARG A 99 -12.93 -14.58 19.79
C ARG A 99 -13.96 -15.71 19.71
N SER A 100 -15.26 -15.39 19.74
CA SER A 100 -16.33 -16.38 19.62
C SER A 100 -16.32 -17.04 18.24
N LEU A 101 -16.16 -16.23 17.19
CA LEU A 101 -16.06 -16.74 15.82
C LEU A 101 -14.85 -17.67 15.66
N LYS A 102 -13.69 -17.30 16.21
CA LYS A 102 -12.51 -18.19 16.21
C LYS A 102 -12.81 -19.52 16.90
N SER A 103 -13.39 -19.48 18.10
CA SER A 103 -13.73 -20.71 18.83
C SER A 103 -14.74 -21.59 18.08
N HIS A 104 -15.70 -20.97 17.38
CA HIS A 104 -16.66 -21.69 16.55
C HIS A 104 -15.98 -22.39 15.36
N VAL A 105 -15.04 -21.71 14.70
CA VAL A 105 -14.25 -22.28 13.60
C VAL A 105 -13.34 -23.40 14.11
N ASP A 106 -12.63 -23.21 15.23
CA ASP A 106 -11.75 -24.23 15.80
C ASP A 106 -12.52 -25.52 16.11
N LEU A 107 -13.71 -25.39 16.72
CA LEU A 107 -14.58 -26.54 17.01
C LEU A 107 -15.08 -27.22 15.73
N ALA A 108 -15.47 -26.45 14.71
CA ALA A 108 -15.90 -27.01 13.43
C ALA A 108 -14.77 -27.78 12.72
N ILE A 109 -13.53 -27.33 12.86
CA ILE A 109 -12.34 -28.04 12.36
C ILE A 109 -12.14 -29.35 13.13
N GLU A 110 -12.23 -29.33 14.45
CA GLU A 110 -12.07 -30.52 15.29
C GLU A 110 -13.14 -31.59 15.02
N GLN A 111 -14.37 -31.16 14.76
CA GLN A 111 -15.50 -32.05 14.47
C GLN A 111 -15.55 -32.54 13.02
N SER A 112 -14.77 -31.94 12.12
CA SER A 112 -14.82 -32.28 10.71
C SER A 112 -14.08 -33.60 10.45
N SER A 113 -14.76 -34.50 9.74
CA SER A 113 -14.22 -35.81 9.35
C SER A 113 -13.31 -35.75 8.11
N ASN A 114 -12.88 -34.56 7.69
CA ASN A 114 -12.03 -34.38 6.52
C ASN A 114 -10.60 -34.82 6.86
N GLU A 115 -10.11 -35.84 6.14
CA GLU A 115 -8.80 -36.46 6.33
C GLU A 115 -7.62 -35.49 6.15
N HIS A 116 -7.82 -34.36 5.48
CA HIS A 116 -6.77 -33.37 5.24
C HIS A 116 -6.61 -32.33 6.38
N ILE A 117 -7.42 -32.41 7.45
CA ILE A 117 -7.40 -31.46 8.57
C ILE A 117 -6.17 -31.58 9.45
N GLU A 118 -5.57 -32.77 9.55
CA GLU A 118 -4.37 -32.99 10.38
C GLU A 118 -3.22 -32.04 9.99
N ASN A 119 -3.16 -31.64 8.71
CA ASN A 119 -2.14 -30.72 8.19
C ASN A 119 -2.47 -29.22 8.39
N ILE A 120 -3.60 -28.90 9.03
CA ILE A 120 -4.06 -27.52 9.27
C ILE A 120 -3.66 -27.02 10.67
N LYS A 121 -3.45 -27.92 11.64
CA LYS A 121 -3.03 -27.59 13.02
C LYS A 121 -1.54 -27.26 13.09
#